data_AF-A0A6N8XC48-F1
#
_entry.id   AF-A0A6N8XC48-F1
#
_cell.length_a   1.000
_cell.length_b   1.000
_cell.length_c   1.000
_cell.angle_alpha   90.00
_cell.angle_beta   90.00
_cell.angle_gamma   90.00
#
_symmetry.space_group_name_H-M   'P 1'
#
loop_
_entity.id
_entity.type
_entity.pdbx_description
1 polymer ?
#
loop_
_entity_poly.entity_id
_entity_poly.type
_entity_poly.pdbx_seq_one_letter_code
_entity_poly.pdbx_strand_id
1 'polypeptide(L)'
;MGAPLGTEAAAETQEHLAELRRLTDTAGGMVAGELVQRLRAPGSRYYLGKGKAGELADLVREREAGLVIFDDELTPAQCKNLEKLCGVRVMDRTELILDIFATRARSYEARMQVELAQLQYLLPRLRRMWVHLSRIQGGIGFRGPGETQLETDRRLIGTRIAELRRKLQAVARAQATQRKGRRGRFRAALVGYTNAGKSSLLQALSGSRQFVEDRLFATLDASTRAVPLGDGHESLLTDTVGFIRKLPHHLIASFRTTLEEAHEADLILHVVDASHPDREGQREVVRRVLDELGLGKRPRVLVFNKIDLLPREELLSLKRRASRRSDSRALYTAVPKPSTLEPLRHELKRRIRDRLQRISVEFPARAGRVLSALYERGEVLSRSQEGTTVRVVAKAPPALVGWLRARAGVSVVEGA
;
A
#
# COMPACT_ATOMS: atom_id res chain seq x y z
N MET A 1 18.25 -14.09 -9.51
CA MET A 1 18.98 -15.07 -8.66
C MET A 1 18.21 -15.24 -7.36
N GLY A 2 17.79 -16.47 -7.02
CA GLY A 2 17.15 -16.78 -5.74
C GLY A 2 18.05 -17.63 -4.84
N ALA A 3 18.24 -17.22 -3.59
CA ALA A 3 19.06 -17.98 -2.65
C ALA A 3 18.32 -18.23 -1.33
N PRO A 4 17.29 -19.09 -1.37
CA PRO A 4 16.45 -19.36 -0.19
C PRO A 4 17.30 -19.89 0.98
N LEU A 5 17.04 -19.36 2.17
CA LEU A 5 17.72 -19.75 3.40
C LEU A 5 16.98 -20.92 4.07
N GLY A 6 17.69 -22.00 4.38
CA GLY A 6 17.19 -23.08 5.23
C GLY A 6 16.17 -24.03 4.55
N THR A 7 14.98 -24.18 5.15
CA THR A 7 13.93 -25.13 4.75
C THR A 7 12.75 -24.50 4.02
N GLU A 8 12.95 -23.40 3.30
CA GLU A 8 11.93 -22.92 2.37
C GLU A 8 11.57 -24.03 1.38
N ALA A 9 10.27 -24.25 1.19
CA ALA A 9 9.77 -25.26 0.28
C ALA A 9 10.10 -24.85 -1.17
N ALA A 10 10.38 -25.82 -2.04
CA ALA A 10 10.70 -25.53 -3.45
C ALA A 10 9.62 -24.70 -4.15
N ALA A 11 8.35 -24.91 -3.78
CA ALA A 11 7.20 -24.13 -4.26
C ALA A 11 7.29 -22.65 -3.86
N GLU A 12 7.68 -22.34 -2.63
CA GLU A 12 7.83 -20.97 -2.12
C GLU A 12 8.96 -20.23 -2.85
N THR A 13 10.08 -20.93 -3.09
CA THR A 13 11.19 -20.37 -3.90
C THR A 13 10.77 -20.05 -5.33
N GLN A 14 10.00 -20.92 -5.97
CA GLN A 14 9.47 -20.67 -7.32
C GLN A 14 8.54 -19.45 -7.35
N GLU A 15 7.70 -19.28 -6.34
CA GLU A 15 6.83 -18.10 -6.25
C GLU A 15 7.62 -16.80 -6.04
N HIS A 16 8.66 -16.83 -5.20
CA HIS A 16 9.55 -15.68 -5.00
C HIS A 16 10.23 -15.27 -6.30
N LEU A 17 10.75 -16.24 -7.07
CA LEU A 17 11.34 -15.97 -8.37
C LEU A 17 10.32 -15.49 -9.41
N ALA A 18 9.13 -16.08 -9.45
CA ALA A 18 8.06 -15.62 -10.33
C ALA A 18 7.66 -14.16 -10.01
N GLU A 19 7.67 -13.79 -8.73
CA GLU A 19 7.45 -12.42 -8.30
C GLU A 19 8.61 -11.49 -8.69
N LEU A 20 9.86 -11.91 -8.50
CA LEU A 20 11.04 -11.14 -8.93
C LEU A 20 11.06 -10.92 -10.45
N ARG A 21 10.64 -11.93 -11.22
CA ARG A 21 10.46 -11.82 -12.67
C ARG A 21 9.43 -10.76 -13.02
N ARG A 22 8.28 -10.75 -12.34
CA ARG A 22 7.25 -9.69 -12.53
C ARG A 22 7.75 -8.30 -12.13
N LEU A 23 8.57 -8.19 -11.08
CA LEU A 23 9.21 -6.92 -10.71
C LEU A 23 10.16 -6.45 -11.82
N THR A 24 10.97 -7.38 -12.34
CA THR A 24 11.93 -7.10 -13.41
C THR A 24 11.23 -6.61 -14.68
N ASP A 25 10.17 -7.30 -15.10
CA ASP A 25 9.32 -6.88 -16.23
C ASP A 25 8.66 -5.51 -15.99
N THR A 26 8.18 -5.27 -14.76
CA THR A 26 7.61 -3.96 -14.37
C THR A 26 8.63 -2.82 -14.46
N ALA A 27 9.91 -3.11 -14.18
CA ALA A 27 11.02 -2.16 -14.34
C ALA A 27 11.48 -1.98 -15.79
N GLY A 28 10.93 -2.75 -16.74
CA GLY A 28 11.30 -2.73 -18.16
C GLY A 28 12.45 -3.67 -18.53
N GLY A 29 12.85 -4.57 -17.64
CA GLY A 29 13.89 -5.57 -17.89
C GLY A 29 13.33 -6.88 -18.46
N MET A 30 14.12 -7.56 -19.30
CA MET A 30 13.82 -8.91 -19.79
C MET A 30 14.68 -9.94 -19.06
N VAL A 31 14.06 -11.01 -18.56
CA VAL A 31 14.79 -12.07 -17.85
C VAL A 31 15.43 -13.03 -18.86
N ALA A 32 16.76 -12.93 -19.02
CA ALA A 32 17.55 -13.77 -19.91
C ALA A 32 17.92 -15.14 -19.31
N GLY A 33 17.88 -15.28 -17.98
CA GLY A 33 18.20 -16.52 -17.28
C GLY A 33 17.88 -16.44 -15.78
N GLU A 34 17.73 -17.62 -15.16
CA GLU A 34 17.43 -17.75 -13.75
C GLU A 34 18.40 -18.74 -13.10
N LEU A 35 18.81 -18.44 -11.87
CA LEU A 35 19.75 -19.25 -11.10
C LEU A 35 19.27 -19.33 -9.65
N VAL A 36 19.28 -20.54 -9.09
CA VAL A 36 18.88 -20.80 -7.70
C VAL A 36 20.00 -21.51 -6.95
N GLN A 37 20.23 -21.10 -5.70
CA GLN A 37 21.07 -21.83 -4.76
C GLN A 37 20.42 -21.91 -3.39
N ARG A 38 20.14 -23.12 -2.92
CA ARG A 38 19.71 -23.29 -1.52
C ARG A 38 20.91 -23.10 -0.58
N LEU A 39 20.78 -22.16 0.36
CA LEU A 39 21.85 -21.81 1.30
C LEU A 39 21.45 -22.15 2.73
N ARG A 40 22.42 -22.58 3.55
CA ARG A 40 22.22 -22.68 5.01
C ARG A 40 22.37 -21.31 5.68
N ALA A 41 23.29 -20.50 5.18
CA ALA A 41 23.51 -19.13 5.60
C ALA A 41 24.13 -18.33 4.42
N PRO A 42 23.93 -17.00 4.35
CA PRO A 42 24.54 -16.17 3.32
C PRO A 42 26.07 -16.21 3.40
N GLY A 43 26.73 -16.43 2.26
CA GLY A 43 28.17 -16.34 2.15
C GLY A 43 28.66 -14.89 2.33
N SER A 44 29.69 -14.69 3.17
CA SER A 44 30.20 -13.34 3.48
C SER A 44 30.73 -12.58 2.25
N ARG A 45 31.27 -13.29 1.25
CA ARG A 45 31.92 -12.68 0.08
C ARG A 45 30.97 -12.39 -1.08
N TYR A 46 30.15 -13.35 -1.48
CA TYR A 46 29.34 -13.28 -2.70
C TYR A 46 27.84 -13.51 -2.45
N TYR A 47 27.41 -13.63 -1.18
CA TYR A 47 26.10 -14.18 -0.79
C TYR A 47 25.96 -15.67 -1.14
N LEU A 48 26.35 -16.04 -2.35
CA LEU A 48 26.44 -17.39 -2.89
C LEU A 48 27.72 -18.14 -2.48
N GLY A 49 27.69 -19.46 -2.67
CA GLY A 49 28.90 -20.28 -2.65
C GLY A 49 29.83 -19.91 -3.82
N LYS A 50 31.15 -20.03 -3.64
CA LYS A 50 32.16 -19.65 -4.65
C LYS A 50 31.92 -20.28 -6.03
N GLY A 51 31.60 -21.58 -6.07
CA GLY A 51 31.33 -22.28 -7.34
C GLY A 51 30.11 -21.72 -8.06
N LYS A 52 29.02 -21.46 -7.32
CA LYS A 52 27.80 -20.91 -7.88
C LYS A 52 27.93 -19.45 -8.32
N ALA A 53 28.79 -18.68 -7.65
CA ALA A 53 29.15 -17.34 -8.09
C ALA A 53 29.93 -17.37 -9.42
N GLY A 54 30.78 -18.39 -9.64
CA GLY A 54 31.42 -18.63 -10.93
C GLY A 54 30.41 -18.97 -12.02
N GLU A 55 29.52 -19.93 -11.75
CA GLU A 55 28.44 -20.32 -12.66
C GLU A 55 27.54 -19.13 -13.05
N LEU A 56 27.26 -18.23 -12.10
CA LEU A 56 26.54 -16.99 -12.37
C LEU A 56 27.29 -16.10 -13.36
N ALA A 57 28.60 -15.95 -13.21
CA ALA A 57 29.42 -15.14 -14.12
C ALA A 57 29.57 -15.78 -15.51
N ASP A 58 29.58 -17.11 -15.59
CA ASP A 58 29.51 -17.84 -16.87
C ASP A 58 28.16 -17.60 -17.55
N LEU A 59 27.06 -17.74 -16.82
CA LEU A 59 25.70 -17.53 -17.34
C LEU A 59 25.49 -16.09 -17.83
N VAL A 60 26.02 -15.09 -17.10
CA VAL A 60 25.96 -13.69 -17.51
C VAL A 60 26.65 -13.47 -18.85
N ARG A 61 27.82 -14.09 -19.05
CA ARG A 61 28.55 -14.03 -20.33
C ARG A 61 27.82 -14.76 -21.45
N GLU A 62 27.33 -15.97 -21.18
CA GLU A 62 26.61 -16.80 -22.17
C GLU A 62 25.32 -16.11 -22.65
N ARG A 63 24.62 -15.43 -21.75
CA ARG A 63 23.32 -14.80 -22.02
C ARG A 63 23.40 -13.31 -22.34
N GLU A 64 24.62 -12.76 -22.40
CA GLU A 64 24.89 -11.33 -22.62
C GLU A 64 24.04 -10.42 -21.70
N ALA A 65 23.85 -10.85 -20.45
CA ALA A 65 22.98 -10.15 -19.52
C ALA A 65 23.65 -8.87 -18.99
N GLY A 66 23.06 -7.70 -19.24
CA GLY A 66 23.61 -6.40 -18.78
C GLY A 66 23.42 -6.09 -17.29
N LEU A 67 22.66 -6.91 -16.56
CA LEU A 67 22.29 -6.67 -15.16
C LEU A 67 22.01 -8.00 -14.45
N VAL A 68 22.50 -8.13 -13.21
CA VAL A 68 22.14 -9.24 -12.33
C VAL A 68 21.24 -8.75 -11.21
N ILE A 69 20.09 -9.42 -11.03
CA ILE A 69 19.12 -9.11 -9.98
C ILE A 69 19.09 -10.23 -8.92
N PHE A 70 19.27 -9.85 -7.66
CA PHE A 70 19.16 -10.73 -6.49
C PHE A 70 17.83 -10.54 -5.76
N ASP A 71 17.17 -11.64 -5.38
CA ASP A 71 15.91 -11.58 -4.61
C ASP A 71 16.09 -11.08 -3.17
N ASP A 72 17.29 -11.25 -2.62
CA ASP A 72 17.62 -10.89 -1.25
C ASP A 72 18.49 -9.64 -1.17
N GLU A 73 18.39 -8.92 -0.06
CA GLU A 73 19.23 -7.75 0.18
C GLU A 73 20.71 -8.15 0.29
N LEU A 74 21.54 -7.50 -0.52
CA LEU A 74 22.97 -7.73 -0.54
C LEU A 74 23.67 -6.68 0.31
N THR A 75 24.67 -7.09 1.07
CA THR A 75 25.58 -6.13 1.71
C THR A 75 26.41 -5.40 0.64
N PRO A 76 26.85 -4.15 0.90
CA PRO A 76 27.66 -3.42 -0.09
C PRO A 76 28.96 -4.12 -0.50
N ALA A 77 29.52 -4.98 0.38
CA ALA A 77 30.69 -5.78 0.04
C ALA A 77 30.35 -6.93 -0.94
N GLN A 78 29.19 -7.58 -0.76
CA GLN A 78 28.72 -8.63 -1.64
C GLN A 78 28.39 -8.10 -3.04
N CYS A 79 27.62 -7.01 -3.15
CA CYS A 79 27.33 -6.34 -4.43
C CYS A 79 28.61 -6.10 -5.22
N LYS A 80 29.57 -5.40 -4.62
CA LYS A 80 30.84 -5.07 -5.28
C LYS A 80 31.64 -6.29 -5.73
N ASN A 81 31.72 -7.32 -4.88
CA ASN A 81 32.45 -8.54 -5.22
C ASN A 81 31.79 -9.28 -6.37
N LEU A 82 30.46 -9.29 -6.43
CA LEU A 82 29.69 -9.87 -7.51
C LEU A 82 29.81 -9.05 -8.81
N GLU A 83 29.76 -7.72 -8.73
CA GLU A 83 29.97 -6.83 -9.88
C GLU A 83 31.36 -7.05 -10.50
N LYS A 84 32.39 -7.13 -9.66
CA LYS A 84 33.75 -7.43 -10.12
C LYS A 84 33.85 -8.81 -10.78
N LEU A 85 33.09 -9.79 -10.28
CA LEU A 85 33.12 -11.16 -10.80
C LEU A 85 32.33 -11.30 -12.11
N CYS A 86 31.16 -10.66 -12.21
CA CYS A 86 30.25 -10.78 -13.34
C CYS A 86 30.56 -9.77 -14.45
N GLY A 87 31.27 -8.67 -14.15
CA GLY A 87 31.57 -7.61 -15.11
C GLY A 87 30.39 -6.69 -15.43
N VAL A 88 29.27 -6.84 -14.73
CA VAL A 88 28.01 -6.09 -14.93
C VAL A 88 27.47 -5.57 -13.60
N ARG A 89 26.55 -4.60 -13.64
CA ARG A 89 25.91 -4.05 -12.44
C ARG A 89 25.11 -5.15 -11.72
N VAL A 90 25.15 -5.12 -10.39
CA VAL A 90 24.39 -6.05 -9.54
C VAL A 90 23.44 -5.26 -8.69
N MET A 91 22.16 -5.57 -8.82
CA MET A 91 21.06 -4.93 -8.11
C MET A 91 20.38 -5.94 -7.19
N ASP A 92 20.02 -5.50 -5.98
CA ASP A 92 19.17 -6.30 -5.10
C ASP A 92 17.69 -5.93 -5.26
N ARG A 93 16.82 -6.73 -4.63
CA ARG A 93 15.37 -6.54 -4.68
C ARG A 93 14.93 -5.17 -4.16
N THR A 94 15.61 -4.63 -3.15
CA THR A 94 15.27 -3.32 -2.58
C THR A 94 15.51 -2.21 -3.59
N GLU A 95 16.67 -2.22 -4.24
CA GLU A 95 17.01 -1.25 -5.29
C GLU A 95 16.07 -1.38 -6.50
N LEU A 96 15.72 -2.61 -6.92
CA LEU A 96 14.75 -2.83 -7.99
C LEU A 96 13.38 -2.22 -7.67
N ILE A 97 12.88 -2.42 -6.45
CA ILE A 97 11.60 -1.86 -6.00
C ILE A 97 11.65 -0.32 -6.01
N LEU A 98 12.75 0.28 -5.54
CA LEU A 98 12.94 1.73 -5.54
C LEU A 98 12.95 2.30 -6.97
N ASP A 99 13.60 1.64 -7.92
CA ASP A 99 13.65 2.06 -9.32
C ASP A 99 12.27 1.98 -10.00
N ILE A 100 11.50 0.94 -9.70
CA ILE A 100 10.09 0.85 -10.14
C ILE A 100 9.31 2.05 -9.60
N PHE A 101 9.44 2.36 -8.32
CA PHE A 101 8.72 3.50 -7.74
C PHE A 101 9.17 4.84 -8.30
N ALA A 102 10.45 5.03 -8.59
CA ALA A 102 10.95 6.26 -9.20
C ALA A 102 10.28 6.51 -10.56
N THR A 103 10.09 5.44 -11.33
CA THR A 103 9.40 5.48 -12.63
C THR A 103 7.89 5.73 -12.48
N ARG A 104 7.29 5.28 -11.39
CA ARG A 104 5.83 5.37 -11.14
C ARG A 104 5.40 6.62 -10.37
N ALA A 105 6.30 7.30 -9.68
CA ALA A 105 5.99 8.48 -8.89
C ALA A 105 5.60 9.69 -9.77
N ARG A 106 4.30 9.97 -9.83
CA ARG A 106 3.76 11.10 -10.61
C ARG A 106 3.59 12.34 -9.75
N SER A 107 3.04 12.20 -8.55
CA SER A 107 2.86 13.35 -7.65
C SER A 107 4.20 13.88 -7.12
N TYR A 108 4.24 15.17 -6.83
CA TYR A 108 5.41 15.80 -6.21
C TYR A 108 5.74 15.18 -4.84
N GLU A 109 4.71 14.80 -4.07
CA GLU A 109 4.88 14.11 -2.80
C GLU A 109 5.51 12.73 -2.97
N ALA A 110 4.98 11.89 -3.86
CA ALA A 110 5.52 10.56 -4.12
C ALA A 110 6.96 10.61 -4.64
N ARG A 111 7.29 11.58 -5.51
CA ARG A 111 8.67 11.78 -5.98
C ARG A 111 9.63 12.08 -4.83
N MET A 112 9.24 12.98 -3.92
CA MET A 112 10.06 13.29 -2.73
C MET A 112 10.20 12.09 -1.78
N GLN A 113 9.15 11.27 -1.61
CA GLN A 113 9.21 10.07 -0.77
C GLN A 113 10.13 9.00 -1.37
N VAL A 114 10.07 8.79 -2.68
CA VAL A 114 10.95 7.84 -3.38
C VAL A 114 12.40 8.32 -3.35
N GLU A 115 12.65 9.60 -3.64
CA GLU A 115 14.00 10.20 -3.55
C GLU A 115 14.57 10.03 -2.13
N LEU A 116 13.75 10.32 -1.10
CA LEU A 116 14.15 10.12 0.29
C LEU A 116 14.52 8.67 0.58
N ALA A 117 13.74 7.71 0.10
CA ALA A 117 13.99 6.29 0.29
C ALA A 117 15.27 5.82 -0.44
N GLN A 118 15.49 6.28 -1.67
CA GLN A 118 16.72 6.02 -2.43
C GLN A 118 17.95 6.57 -1.72
N LEU A 119 17.92 7.82 -1.27
CA LEU A 119 19.05 8.43 -0.54
C LEU A 119 19.34 7.71 0.78
N GLN A 120 18.30 7.29 1.52
CA GLN A 120 18.48 6.52 2.76
C GLN A 120 19.10 5.14 2.51
N TYR A 121 18.75 4.50 1.40
CA TYR A 121 19.32 3.22 0.99
C TYR A 121 20.77 3.35 0.49
N LEU A 122 21.08 4.41 -0.27
CA LEU A 122 22.41 4.68 -0.81
C LEU A 122 23.43 5.13 0.24
N LEU A 123 23.01 5.96 1.21
CA LEU A 123 23.90 6.54 2.23
C LEU A 123 24.80 5.53 2.98
N PRO A 124 24.30 4.39 3.49
CA PRO A 124 25.15 3.38 4.12
C PRO A 124 26.07 2.65 3.12
N ARG A 125 25.70 2.60 1.83
CA ARG A 125 26.40 1.86 0.77
C ARG A 125 27.58 2.63 0.18
N LEU A 126 27.49 3.97 0.15
CA LEU A 126 28.56 4.86 -0.35
C LEU A 126 29.91 4.69 0.37
N ARG A 127 29.89 4.41 1.68
CA ARG A 127 31.12 4.25 2.49
C ARG A 127 32.09 3.19 1.96
N ARG A 128 31.61 2.15 1.28
CA ARG A 128 32.44 1.00 0.85
C ARG A 128 32.83 1.02 -0.63
N MET A 129 32.16 1.81 -1.45
CA MET A 129 32.52 2.02 -2.87
C MET A 129 33.84 2.77 -3.00
N TRP A 130 34.07 3.79 -2.17
CA TRP A 130 35.19 4.72 -2.30
C TRP A 130 36.51 4.30 -1.64
N VAL A 131 36.51 3.34 -0.69
CA VAL A 131 37.72 2.75 -0.09
C VAL A 131 38.66 2.12 -1.15
N HIS A 132 38.20 1.99 -2.39
CA HIS A 132 38.93 1.42 -3.52
C HIS A 132 39.37 2.46 -4.57
N LEU A 133 38.64 3.58 -4.72
CA LEU A 133 39.07 4.70 -5.55
C LEU A 133 40.35 5.31 -5.01
N SER A 134 40.47 5.40 -3.68
CA SER A 134 41.71 5.80 -2.98
C SER A 134 42.88 4.82 -3.14
N ARG A 135 42.64 3.58 -3.57
CA ARG A 135 43.69 2.56 -3.80
C ARG A 135 44.15 2.45 -5.25
N ILE A 136 43.32 2.85 -6.23
CA ILE A 136 43.69 2.83 -7.65
C ILE A 136 44.55 4.05 -8.02
N GLN A 137 44.35 5.20 -7.35
CA GLN A 137 45.29 6.32 -7.38
C GLN A 137 46.42 6.10 -6.37
N GLY A 138 47.28 5.12 -6.64
CA GLY A 138 48.50 4.91 -5.86
C GLY A 138 49.51 6.03 -6.10
N GLY A 139 49.67 6.92 -5.13
CA GLY A 139 50.70 7.96 -5.14
C GLY A 139 50.91 8.55 -3.75
N ILE A 140 52.13 8.42 -3.24
CA ILE A 140 52.65 8.85 -1.94
C ILE A 140 52.11 10.24 -1.52
N GLY A 141 51.47 10.34 -0.35
CA GLY A 141 51.33 11.62 0.38
C GLY A 141 49.95 12.24 0.55
N PHE A 142 48.87 11.74 -0.06
CA PHE A 142 47.55 12.40 0.03
C PHE A 142 46.61 11.74 1.06
N ARG A 143 46.90 11.87 2.36
CA ARG A 143 45.85 11.84 3.40
C ARG A 143 45.09 13.16 3.30
N GLY A 144 44.05 13.25 2.49
CA GLY A 144 43.32 14.52 2.36
C GLY A 144 42.11 14.53 1.44
N PRO A 145 42.24 14.31 0.12
CA PRO A 145 41.17 14.67 -0.82
C PRO A 145 40.03 13.66 -0.96
N GLY A 146 40.30 12.35 -0.94
CA GLY A 146 39.25 11.33 -1.10
C GLY A 146 38.36 11.13 0.14
N GLU A 147 38.94 11.30 1.33
CA GLU A 147 38.22 11.19 2.61
C GLU A 147 37.36 12.44 2.86
N THR A 148 37.85 13.63 2.50
CA THR A 148 37.06 14.88 2.53
C THR A 148 35.98 14.90 1.45
N GLN A 149 36.20 14.39 0.24
CA GLN A 149 35.15 14.26 -0.78
C GLN A 149 34.03 13.31 -0.31
N LEU A 150 34.39 12.16 0.28
CA LEU A 150 33.44 11.23 0.87
C LEU A 150 32.61 11.85 2.00
N GLU A 151 33.26 12.59 2.88
CA GLU A 151 32.60 13.29 3.97
C GLU A 151 31.69 14.41 3.43
N THR A 152 32.14 15.11 2.39
CA THR A 152 31.37 16.14 1.69
C THR A 152 30.12 15.53 1.04
N ASP A 153 30.24 14.45 0.28
CA ASP A 153 29.11 13.76 -0.36
C ASP A 153 28.12 13.22 0.68
N ARG A 154 28.62 12.62 1.77
CA ARG A 154 27.77 12.19 2.88
C ARG A 154 27.03 13.36 3.52
N ARG A 155 27.70 14.50 3.68
CA ARG A 155 27.11 15.71 4.24
C ARG A 155 26.07 16.30 3.28
N LEU A 156 26.31 16.29 1.98
CA LEU A 156 25.36 16.73 0.96
C LEU A 156 24.11 15.85 0.96
N ILE A 157 24.28 14.52 0.95
CA ILE A 157 23.16 13.58 1.02
C ILE A 157 22.40 13.71 2.34
N GLY A 158 23.13 13.86 3.46
CA GLY A 158 22.52 14.10 4.77
C GLY A 158 21.68 15.38 4.81
N THR A 159 22.20 16.47 4.23
CA THR A 159 21.50 17.74 4.08
C THR A 159 20.24 17.57 3.22
N ARG A 160 20.34 16.87 2.09
CA ARG A 160 19.21 16.60 1.20
C ARG A 160 18.13 15.75 1.86
N ILE A 161 18.51 14.71 2.59
CA ILE A 161 17.59 13.89 3.40
C ILE A 161 16.84 14.76 4.42
N ALA A 162 17.56 15.66 5.12
CA ALA A 162 16.94 16.55 6.10
C ALA A 162 15.98 17.55 5.43
N GLU A 163 16.34 18.08 4.26
CA GLU A 163 15.50 18.96 3.45
C GLU A 163 14.20 18.26 3.01
N LEU A 164 14.31 17.06 2.40
CA LEU A 164 13.17 16.27 1.95
C LEU A 164 12.22 15.93 3.10
N ARG A 165 12.76 15.53 4.27
CA ARG A 165 11.95 15.27 5.47
C ARG A 165 11.16 16.50 5.91
N ARG A 166 11.78 17.69 5.91
CA ARG A 166 11.09 18.94 6.26
C ARG A 166 9.98 19.27 5.26
N LYS A 167 10.25 19.12 3.96
CA LYS A 167 9.25 19.35 2.89
C LYS A 167 8.06 18.41 3.03
N LEU A 168 8.31 17.11 3.24
CA LEU A 168 7.25 16.11 3.45
C LEU A 168 6.41 16.42 4.70
N GLN A 169 7.02 16.86 5.80
CA GLN A 169 6.27 17.30 6.98
C GLN A 169 5.39 18.52 6.69
N ALA A 170 5.85 19.48 5.89
CA ALA A 170 5.04 20.63 5.50
C ALA A 170 3.84 20.21 4.64
N VAL A 171 4.03 19.29 3.69
CA VAL A 171 2.95 18.71 2.87
C VAL A 171 1.92 18.00 3.76
N ALA A 172 2.37 17.18 4.71
CA ALA A 172 1.47 16.49 5.64
C ALA A 172 0.62 17.48 6.47
N ARG A 173 1.21 18.59 6.94
CA ARG A 173 0.48 19.67 7.66
C ARG A 173 -0.55 20.38 6.77
N ALA A 174 -0.20 20.66 5.51
CA ALA A 174 -1.12 21.27 4.56
C ALA A 174 -2.33 20.36 4.29
N GLN A 175 -2.09 19.07 4.07
CA GLN A 175 -3.17 18.09 3.91
C GLN A 175 -4.04 18.00 5.16
N ALA A 176 -3.47 17.98 6.37
CA ALA A 176 -4.24 17.98 7.61
C ALA A 176 -5.25 19.14 7.73
N THR A 177 -4.96 20.28 7.09
CA THR A 177 -5.85 21.44 7.04
C THR A 177 -7.00 21.23 6.04
N GLN A 178 -6.71 20.71 4.84
CA GLN A 178 -7.72 20.33 3.85
C GLN A 178 -8.63 19.20 4.37
N ARG A 179 -8.11 18.33 5.24
CA ARG A 179 -8.83 17.24 5.92
C ARG A 179 -9.94 17.74 6.86
N LYS A 180 -9.86 18.97 7.40
CA LYS A 180 -10.94 19.53 8.25
C LYS A 180 -12.27 19.69 7.48
N GLY A 181 -12.22 19.92 6.17
CA GLY A 181 -13.41 20.04 5.31
C GLY A 181 -14.09 18.71 4.96
N ARG A 182 -13.44 17.56 5.20
CA ARG A 182 -13.97 16.21 4.92
C ARG A 182 -14.54 15.51 6.15
N ARG A 183 -14.61 16.20 7.30
CA ARG A 183 -15.16 15.67 8.55
C ARG A 183 -16.64 15.30 8.37
N GLY A 184 -16.99 14.05 8.66
CA GLY A 184 -18.37 13.57 8.71
C GLY A 184 -18.79 12.55 7.63
N ARG A 185 -17.94 12.25 6.64
CA ARG A 185 -18.17 11.16 5.67
C ARG A 185 -17.46 9.89 6.10
N PHE A 186 -18.06 8.74 5.83
CA PHE A 186 -17.46 7.43 6.09
C PHE A 186 -16.32 7.17 5.10
N ARG A 187 -15.17 6.73 5.63
CA ARG A 187 -13.95 6.49 4.85
C ARG A 187 -13.56 5.02 4.91
N ALA A 188 -13.30 4.44 3.76
CA ALA A 188 -12.74 3.11 3.64
C ALA A 188 -11.42 3.15 2.87
N ALA A 189 -10.47 2.28 3.22
CA ALA A 189 -9.20 2.12 2.51
C ALA A 189 -9.08 0.70 1.94
N LEU A 190 -8.76 0.61 0.65
CA LEU A 190 -8.43 -0.66 -0.01
C LEU A 190 -6.97 -0.97 0.26
N VAL A 191 -6.72 -2.07 0.95
CA VAL A 191 -5.36 -2.53 1.29
C VAL A 191 -5.19 -3.96 0.81
N GLY A 192 -4.01 -4.30 0.34
CA GLY A 192 -3.77 -5.64 -0.20
C GLY A 192 -2.49 -5.72 -1.00
N TYR A 193 -2.14 -6.94 -1.38
CA TYR A 193 -0.96 -7.24 -2.16
C TYR A 193 -0.96 -6.49 -3.51
N THR A 194 0.21 -6.27 -4.08
CA THR A 194 0.34 -5.75 -5.45
C THR A 194 -0.41 -6.68 -6.41
N ASN A 195 -1.09 -6.10 -7.41
CA ASN A 195 -1.97 -6.82 -8.32
C ASN A 195 -3.19 -7.57 -7.69
N ALA A 196 -3.57 -7.29 -6.44
CA ALA A 196 -4.83 -7.84 -5.89
C ALA A 196 -6.12 -7.26 -6.54
N GLY A 197 -5.98 -6.29 -7.45
CA GLY A 197 -7.10 -5.62 -8.13
C GLY A 197 -7.78 -4.51 -7.31
N LYS A 198 -7.05 -3.87 -6.38
CA LYS A 198 -7.54 -2.73 -5.58
C LYS A 198 -8.01 -1.57 -6.46
N SER A 199 -7.17 -1.13 -7.40
CA SER A 199 -7.48 -0.02 -8.31
C SER A 199 -8.67 -0.34 -9.21
N SER A 200 -8.74 -1.58 -9.72
CA SER A 200 -9.88 -2.08 -10.50
C SER A 200 -11.18 -2.07 -9.68
N LEU A 201 -11.13 -2.45 -8.40
CA LEU A 201 -12.28 -2.38 -7.50
C LEU A 201 -12.72 -0.94 -7.24
N LEU A 202 -11.77 -0.02 -6.95
CA LEU A 202 -12.07 1.40 -6.78
C LEU A 202 -12.76 1.96 -8.03
N GLN A 203 -12.23 1.63 -9.20
CA GLN A 203 -12.75 2.06 -10.48
C GLN A 203 -14.18 1.57 -10.69
N ALA A 204 -14.42 0.27 -10.51
CA ALA A 204 -15.73 -0.34 -10.70
C ALA A 204 -16.77 0.18 -9.69
N LEU A 205 -16.35 0.47 -8.45
CA LEU A 205 -17.24 1.01 -7.43
C LEU A 205 -17.60 2.49 -7.67
N SER A 206 -16.63 3.29 -8.11
CA SER A 206 -16.77 4.74 -8.34
C SER A 206 -17.30 5.12 -9.72
N GLY A 207 -17.24 4.21 -10.70
CA GLY A 207 -17.58 4.51 -12.11
C GLY A 207 -16.55 5.37 -12.84
N SER A 208 -15.34 5.54 -12.28
CA SER A 208 -14.29 6.35 -12.89
C SER A 208 -13.62 5.65 -14.10
N ARG A 209 -13.06 6.42 -15.04
CA ARG A 209 -12.35 5.89 -16.23
C ARG A 209 -10.82 5.96 -16.08
N GLN A 210 -10.28 5.54 -14.93
CA GLN A 210 -8.83 5.51 -14.76
C GLN A 210 -8.25 4.25 -15.42
N PHE A 211 -7.16 4.40 -16.17
CA PHE A 211 -6.44 3.25 -16.71
C PHE A 211 -5.81 2.45 -15.58
N VAL A 212 -6.10 1.15 -15.52
CA VAL A 212 -5.50 0.21 -14.57
C VAL A 212 -4.58 -0.73 -15.33
N GLU A 213 -3.30 -0.72 -14.99
CA GLU A 213 -2.29 -1.60 -15.58
C GLU A 213 -2.18 -2.92 -14.80
N ASP A 214 -2.04 -4.04 -15.51
CA ASP A 214 -1.68 -5.34 -14.92
C ASP A 214 -0.16 -5.42 -14.68
N ARG A 215 0.35 -4.53 -13.83
CA ARG A 215 1.77 -4.44 -13.44
C ARG A 215 1.89 -4.24 -11.94
N LEU A 216 3.03 -4.64 -11.36
CA LEU A 216 3.28 -4.39 -9.95
C LEU A 216 3.40 -2.89 -9.69
N PHE A 217 2.97 -2.45 -8.50
CA PHE A 217 2.99 -1.03 -8.11
C PHE A 217 2.32 -0.06 -9.11
N ALA A 218 1.29 -0.52 -9.83
CA ALA A 218 0.47 0.33 -10.72
C ALA A 218 -0.07 1.59 -10.01
N THR A 219 -0.29 1.51 -8.69
CA THR A 219 -0.71 2.63 -7.85
C THR A 219 0.34 2.90 -6.78
N LEU A 220 0.97 4.08 -6.89
CA LEU A 220 1.85 4.64 -5.87
C LEU A 220 1.21 5.83 -5.15
N ASP A 221 0.47 6.65 -5.89
CA ASP A 221 -0.27 7.78 -5.36
C ASP A 221 -1.62 7.30 -4.79
N ALA A 222 -1.90 7.61 -3.52
CA ALA A 222 -3.20 7.29 -2.94
C ALA A 222 -4.31 8.06 -3.66
N SER A 223 -5.36 7.37 -4.11
CA SER A 223 -6.48 7.97 -4.83
C SER A 223 -7.77 7.78 -4.07
N THR A 224 -8.36 8.89 -3.60
CA THR A 224 -9.66 8.89 -2.91
C THR A 224 -10.78 9.26 -3.86
N ARG A 225 -11.84 8.45 -3.92
CA ARG A 225 -13.04 8.73 -4.71
C ARG A 225 -14.30 8.60 -3.86
N ALA A 226 -15.31 9.38 -4.21
CA ALA A 226 -16.66 9.16 -3.74
C ALA A 226 -17.25 7.93 -4.44
N VAL A 227 -17.83 7.03 -3.64
CA VAL A 227 -18.51 5.82 -4.10
C VAL A 227 -19.97 5.93 -3.69
N PRO A 228 -20.92 6.02 -4.65
CA PRO A 228 -22.34 6.01 -4.33
C PRO A 228 -22.77 4.60 -3.89
N LEU A 229 -23.54 4.54 -2.80
CA LEU A 229 -24.03 3.29 -2.20
C LEU A 229 -25.56 3.14 -2.29
N GLY A 230 -26.24 4.06 -3.00
CA GLY A 230 -27.69 4.13 -3.10
C GLY A 230 -28.37 4.74 -1.86
N ASP A 231 -29.64 5.13 -2.01
CA ASP A 231 -30.45 5.79 -0.97
C ASP A 231 -29.77 7.02 -0.34
N GLY A 232 -29.10 7.84 -1.16
CA GLY A 232 -28.38 9.04 -0.71
C GLY A 232 -27.09 8.77 0.09
N HIS A 233 -26.70 7.51 0.29
CA HIS A 233 -25.48 7.17 1.02
C HIS A 233 -24.25 7.22 0.10
N GLU A 234 -23.16 7.79 0.60
CA GLU A 234 -21.86 7.89 -0.08
C GLU A 234 -20.74 7.48 0.89
N SER A 235 -19.74 6.76 0.37
CA SER A 235 -18.48 6.48 1.07
C SER A 235 -17.32 7.08 0.31
N LEU A 236 -16.32 7.59 1.02
CA LEU A 236 -15.02 7.89 0.42
C LEU A 236 -14.17 6.62 0.44
N LEU A 237 -13.70 6.18 -0.72
CA LEU A 237 -12.87 5.00 -0.87
C LEU A 237 -11.48 5.42 -1.36
N THR A 238 -10.45 5.06 -0.61
CA THR A 238 -9.05 5.34 -0.95
C THR A 238 -8.35 4.07 -1.43
N ASP A 239 -7.77 4.10 -2.62
CA ASP A 239 -6.84 3.07 -3.09
C ASP A 239 -5.43 3.37 -2.55
N THR A 240 -4.83 2.39 -1.86
CA THR A 240 -3.50 2.52 -1.27
C THR A 240 -2.43 1.81 -2.10
N VAL A 241 -1.17 2.11 -1.81
CA VAL A 241 -0.03 1.36 -2.36
C VAL A 241 -0.19 -0.12 -2.08
N GLY A 242 0.11 -0.95 -3.09
CA GLY A 242 0.11 -2.41 -2.92
C GLY A 242 1.33 -2.90 -2.16
N PHE A 243 1.12 -3.88 -1.29
CA PHE A 243 2.22 -4.52 -0.56
C PHE A 243 2.86 -5.65 -1.34
N ILE A 244 4.12 -5.95 -1.00
CA ILE A 244 4.86 -7.09 -1.53
C ILE A 244 5.69 -7.70 -0.41
N ARG A 245 6.09 -8.97 -0.56
CA ARG A 245 7.08 -9.64 0.28
C ARG A 245 8.40 -8.88 0.28
N LYS A 246 9.11 -8.97 1.41
CA LYS A 246 10.43 -8.35 1.62
C LYS A 246 10.42 -6.85 1.28
N LEU A 247 9.34 -6.13 1.64
CA LEU A 247 9.26 -4.69 1.43
C LEU A 247 10.33 -4.00 2.30
N PRO A 248 11.15 -3.09 1.75
CA PRO A 248 12.24 -2.48 2.52
C PRO A 248 11.74 -1.65 3.70
N HIS A 249 12.37 -1.74 4.87
CA HIS A 249 11.93 -0.99 6.07
C HIS A 249 11.96 0.54 5.88
N HIS A 250 12.98 1.07 5.17
CA HIS A 250 13.08 2.50 4.84
C HIS A 250 11.91 2.99 3.97
N LEU A 251 11.36 2.07 3.19
CA LEU A 251 10.28 2.31 2.28
C LEU A 251 8.95 2.35 3.03
N ILE A 252 8.71 1.41 3.96
CA ILE A 252 7.58 1.45 4.90
C ILE A 252 7.54 2.78 5.65
N ALA A 253 8.70 3.25 6.15
CA ALA A 253 8.80 4.51 6.87
C ALA A 253 8.45 5.73 5.98
N SER A 254 8.83 5.70 4.70
CA SER A 254 8.56 6.78 3.74
C SER A 254 7.12 6.78 3.22
N PHE A 255 6.47 5.61 3.18
CA PHE A 255 5.06 5.45 2.81
C PHE A 255 4.10 5.57 3.99
N ARG A 256 4.58 5.74 5.24
CA ARG A 256 3.71 6.00 6.40
C ARG A 256 2.73 7.15 6.18
N THR A 257 3.14 8.21 5.49
CA THR A 257 2.29 9.36 5.12
C THR A 257 1.24 8.97 4.08
N THR A 258 1.56 8.15 3.08
CA THR A 258 0.56 7.65 2.12
C THR A 258 -0.39 6.61 2.73
N LEU A 259 0.05 5.90 3.76
CA LEU A 259 -0.74 4.95 4.54
C LEU A 259 -1.46 5.62 5.71
N GLU A 260 -1.27 6.92 5.91
CA GLU A 260 -1.99 7.72 6.89
C GLU A 260 -3.47 7.80 6.53
N GLU A 261 -3.82 7.72 5.24
CA GLU A 261 -5.20 7.54 4.77
C GLU A 261 -5.82 6.23 5.31
N ALA A 262 -5.05 5.15 5.46
CA ALA A 262 -5.51 3.93 6.12
C ALA A 262 -5.65 4.10 7.64
N HIS A 263 -4.81 4.94 8.28
CA HIS A 263 -5.01 5.40 9.65
C HIS A 263 -6.20 6.33 9.82
N GLU A 264 -6.73 6.90 8.76
CA GLU A 264 -7.90 7.77 8.85
C GLU A 264 -9.20 7.04 8.46
N ALA A 265 -9.06 5.89 7.80
CA ALA A 265 -10.17 5.05 7.38
C ALA A 265 -10.95 4.47 8.57
N ASP A 266 -12.26 4.55 8.49
CA ASP A 266 -13.20 3.92 9.41
C ASP A 266 -13.28 2.39 9.21
N LEU A 267 -12.92 1.93 8.00
CA LEU A 267 -12.90 0.53 7.62
C LEU A 267 -11.72 0.24 6.69
N ILE A 268 -11.00 -0.85 6.98
CA ILE A 268 -10.02 -1.42 6.06
C ILE A 268 -10.68 -2.53 5.25
N LEU A 269 -10.65 -2.39 3.92
CA LEU A 269 -11.03 -3.44 2.99
C LEU A 269 -9.75 -4.17 2.57
N HIS A 270 -9.52 -5.34 3.17
CA HIS A 270 -8.36 -6.17 2.84
C HIS A 270 -8.66 -6.99 1.59
N VAL A 271 -8.18 -6.52 0.45
CA VAL A 271 -8.34 -7.15 -0.86
C VAL A 271 -7.27 -8.24 -1.06
N VAL A 272 -7.73 -9.46 -1.32
CA VAL A 272 -6.88 -10.62 -1.59
C VAL A 272 -7.22 -11.17 -2.97
N ASP A 273 -6.20 -11.43 -3.80
CA ASP A 273 -6.39 -12.13 -5.07
C ASP A 273 -6.81 -13.58 -4.79
N ALA A 274 -8.06 -13.91 -5.10
CA ALA A 274 -8.60 -15.23 -4.88
C ALA A 274 -7.99 -16.25 -5.83
N SER A 275 -7.49 -15.86 -7.00
CA SER A 275 -6.91 -16.78 -7.99
C SER A 275 -5.47 -17.18 -7.69
N HIS A 276 -4.79 -16.43 -6.80
CA HIS A 276 -3.38 -16.67 -6.53
C HIS A 276 -3.19 -17.97 -5.70
N PRO A 277 -2.27 -18.87 -6.11
CA PRO A 277 -1.98 -20.10 -5.37
C PRO A 277 -1.65 -19.84 -3.89
N ASP A 278 -0.71 -18.92 -3.63
CA ASP A 278 -0.35 -18.46 -2.28
C ASP A 278 -1.12 -17.22 -1.78
N ARG A 279 -2.43 -17.18 -2.00
CA ARG A 279 -3.30 -16.13 -1.42
C ARG A 279 -3.22 -16.04 0.10
N GLU A 280 -2.95 -17.14 0.79
CA GLU A 280 -2.83 -17.18 2.26
C GLU A 280 -1.51 -16.54 2.72
N GLY A 281 -0.38 -16.85 2.09
CA GLY A 281 0.90 -16.19 2.37
C GLY A 281 0.84 -14.69 2.09
N GLN A 282 0.26 -14.27 0.96
CA GLN A 282 0.04 -12.86 0.65
C GLN A 282 -0.83 -12.17 1.70
N ARG A 283 -1.91 -12.82 2.14
CA ARG A 283 -2.80 -12.31 3.20
C ARG A 283 -2.05 -12.12 4.51
N GLU A 284 -1.20 -13.06 4.88
CA GLU A 284 -0.38 -13.00 6.10
C GLU A 284 0.67 -11.89 6.02
N VAL A 285 1.33 -11.70 4.87
CA VAL A 285 2.26 -10.58 4.64
C VAL A 285 1.56 -9.24 4.86
N VAL A 286 0.40 -9.03 4.24
CA VAL A 286 -0.37 -7.79 4.40
C VAL A 286 -0.80 -7.60 5.86
N ARG A 287 -1.22 -8.68 6.54
CA ARG A 287 -1.61 -8.62 7.96
C ARG A 287 -0.45 -8.15 8.83
N ARG A 288 0.75 -8.71 8.66
CA ARG A 288 1.94 -8.32 9.42
C ARG A 288 2.30 -6.85 9.20
N VAL A 289 2.28 -6.40 7.94
CA VAL A 289 2.54 -4.99 7.61
C VAL A 289 1.51 -4.06 8.25
N LEU A 290 0.22 -4.42 8.22
CA LEU A 290 -0.83 -3.67 8.91
C LEU A 290 -0.60 -3.61 10.44
N ASP A 291 -0.13 -4.70 11.03
CA ASP A 291 0.18 -4.76 12.47
C ASP A 291 1.40 -3.88 12.82
N GLU A 292 2.48 -3.91 12.02
CA GLU A 292 3.67 -3.04 12.16
C GLU A 292 3.34 -1.55 12.02
N LEU A 293 2.32 -1.23 11.23
CA LEU A 293 1.80 0.13 11.08
C LEU A 293 0.86 0.53 12.22
N GLY A 294 0.50 -0.38 13.14
CA GLY A 294 -0.44 -0.11 14.22
C GLY A 294 -1.91 -0.06 13.77
N LEU A 295 -2.23 -0.67 12.62
CA LEU A 295 -3.59 -0.77 12.07
C LEU A 295 -4.31 -2.07 12.45
N GLY A 296 -3.66 -2.98 13.20
CA GLY A 296 -4.20 -4.29 13.56
C GLY A 296 -5.55 -4.29 14.30
N LYS A 297 -5.86 -3.21 15.03
CA LYS A 297 -7.14 -3.06 15.76
C LYS A 297 -8.26 -2.42 14.94
N ARG A 298 -7.99 -1.97 13.70
CA ARG A 298 -9.02 -1.32 12.89
C ARG A 298 -10.08 -2.31 12.42
N PRO A 299 -11.35 -1.89 12.30
CA PRO A 299 -12.36 -2.69 11.64
C PRO A 299 -11.88 -3.10 10.25
N ARG A 300 -11.95 -4.40 9.96
CA ARG A 300 -11.48 -4.98 8.70
C ARG A 300 -12.55 -5.87 8.09
N VAL A 301 -12.67 -5.81 6.77
CA VAL A 301 -13.44 -6.77 5.97
C VAL A 301 -12.51 -7.38 4.95
N LEU A 302 -12.51 -8.71 4.87
CA LEU A 302 -11.75 -9.46 3.88
C LEU A 302 -12.55 -9.47 2.56
N VAL A 303 -11.89 -9.15 1.46
CA VAL A 303 -12.48 -9.10 0.12
C VAL A 303 -11.65 -9.98 -0.80
N PHE A 304 -12.15 -11.18 -1.09
CA PHE A 304 -11.59 -12.05 -2.13
C PHE A 304 -11.99 -11.51 -3.50
N ASN A 305 -11.03 -11.02 -4.26
CA ASN A 305 -11.22 -10.47 -5.60
C ASN A 305 -10.79 -11.47 -6.67
N LYS A 306 -11.17 -11.23 -7.94
CA LYS A 306 -10.88 -12.11 -9.09
C LYS A 306 -11.47 -13.51 -8.96
N ILE A 307 -12.64 -13.64 -8.33
CA ILE A 307 -13.31 -14.94 -8.18
C ILE A 307 -13.78 -15.53 -9.52
N ASP A 308 -13.83 -14.72 -10.57
CA ASP A 308 -14.15 -15.12 -11.93
C ASP A 308 -13.09 -16.02 -12.57
N LEU A 309 -11.85 -15.97 -12.07
CA LEU A 309 -10.75 -16.82 -12.51
C LEU A 309 -10.72 -18.20 -11.81
N LEU A 310 -11.57 -18.40 -10.79
CA LEU A 310 -11.60 -19.64 -10.03
C LEU A 310 -12.61 -20.64 -10.61
N PRO A 311 -12.24 -21.93 -10.70
CA PRO A 311 -13.21 -23.01 -10.91
C PRO A 311 -14.29 -23.00 -9.83
N ARG A 312 -15.52 -23.40 -10.18
CA ARG A 312 -16.67 -23.38 -9.27
C ARG A 312 -16.41 -24.16 -7.98
N GLU A 313 -15.76 -25.32 -8.08
CA GLU A 313 -15.43 -26.17 -6.93
C GLU A 313 -14.45 -25.50 -5.97
N GLU A 314 -13.44 -24.82 -6.51
CA GLU A 314 -12.43 -24.11 -5.74
C GLU A 314 -13.06 -22.92 -5.00
N LEU A 315 -13.92 -22.16 -5.67
CA LEU A 315 -14.68 -21.06 -5.07
C LEU A 315 -15.56 -21.55 -3.91
N LEU A 316 -16.23 -22.69 -4.07
CA LEU A 316 -17.02 -23.29 -2.98
C LEU A 316 -16.14 -23.74 -1.82
N SER A 317 -14.96 -24.30 -2.11
CA SER A 317 -13.98 -24.66 -1.08
C SER A 317 -13.50 -23.44 -0.29
N LEU A 318 -13.26 -22.32 -0.98
CA LEU A 318 -12.81 -21.07 -0.39
C LEU A 318 -13.87 -20.52 0.55
N LYS A 319 -15.14 -20.49 0.09
CA LYS A 319 -16.29 -20.07 0.90
C LYS A 319 -16.45 -20.90 2.18
N ARG A 320 -16.37 -22.24 2.07
CA ARG A 320 -16.46 -23.15 3.22
C ARG A 320 -15.33 -22.97 4.22
N ARG A 321 -14.10 -22.69 3.75
CA ARG A 321 -12.95 -22.45 4.64
C ARG A 321 -13.06 -21.11 5.36
N ALA A 322 -13.46 -20.06 4.65
CA ALA A 322 -13.66 -18.73 5.23
C ALA A 322 -14.78 -18.73 6.28
N SER A 323 -15.87 -19.45 6.05
CA SER A 323 -16.99 -19.53 6.99
C SER A 323 -16.66 -20.26 8.30
N ARG A 324 -15.66 -21.15 8.30
CA ARG A 324 -15.19 -21.87 9.50
C ARG A 324 -14.17 -21.08 10.33
N ARG A 325 -13.60 -20.01 9.78
CA ARG A 325 -12.68 -19.10 10.46
C ARG A 325 -13.45 -17.89 10.99
N SER A 326 -12.79 -17.01 11.75
CA SER A 326 -13.32 -15.68 12.10
C SER A 326 -13.56 -14.76 10.88
N ASP A 327 -13.32 -15.26 9.67
CA ASP A 327 -13.57 -14.60 8.37
C ASP A 327 -14.98 -14.89 7.82
N SER A 328 -15.95 -15.23 8.68
CA SER A 328 -17.32 -15.61 8.29
C SER A 328 -18.09 -14.55 7.50
N ARG A 329 -17.57 -13.31 7.46
CA ARG A 329 -18.09 -12.17 6.69
C ARG A 329 -17.23 -11.77 5.49
N ALA A 330 -16.36 -12.65 5.00
CA ALA A 330 -15.57 -12.38 3.80
C ALA A 330 -16.49 -12.15 2.58
N LEU A 331 -16.12 -11.16 1.77
CA LEU A 331 -16.82 -10.81 0.53
C LEU A 331 -16.09 -11.39 -0.67
N TYR A 332 -16.84 -11.66 -1.74
CA TYR A 332 -16.34 -12.31 -2.95
C TYR A 332 -16.72 -11.44 -4.14
N THR A 333 -15.70 -10.95 -4.85
CA THR A 333 -15.84 -9.92 -5.89
C THR A 333 -15.12 -10.35 -7.17
N ALA A 334 -15.70 -9.97 -8.30
CA ALA A 334 -15.11 -10.07 -9.63
C ALA A 334 -15.49 -8.78 -10.37
N VAL A 335 -14.50 -7.93 -10.65
CA VAL A 335 -14.72 -6.66 -11.36
C VAL A 335 -15.47 -6.83 -12.69
N PRO A 336 -15.20 -7.88 -13.51
CA PRO A 336 -15.98 -8.11 -14.73
C PRO A 336 -17.46 -8.46 -14.52
N LYS A 337 -17.88 -8.78 -13.28
CA LYS A 337 -19.24 -9.18 -12.93
C LYS A 337 -19.83 -8.20 -11.90
N PRO A 338 -20.49 -7.10 -12.34
CA PRO A 338 -20.96 -6.03 -11.45
C PRO A 338 -21.84 -6.50 -10.28
N SER A 339 -22.67 -7.53 -10.48
CA SER A 339 -23.51 -8.11 -9.42
C SER A 339 -22.72 -8.62 -8.21
N THR A 340 -21.45 -8.96 -8.39
CA THR A 340 -20.56 -9.39 -7.29
C THR A 340 -20.07 -8.25 -6.42
N LEU A 341 -20.21 -6.99 -6.86
CA LEU A 341 -19.82 -5.80 -6.10
C LEU A 341 -20.94 -5.34 -5.15
N GLU A 342 -22.19 -5.75 -5.39
CA GLU A 342 -23.33 -5.37 -4.55
C GLU A 342 -23.16 -5.76 -3.08
N PRO A 343 -22.71 -6.97 -2.71
CA PRO A 343 -22.42 -7.31 -1.31
C PRO A 343 -21.45 -6.34 -0.64
N LEU A 344 -20.47 -5.82 -1.37
CA LEU A 344 -19.51 -4.83 -0.86
C LEU A 344 -20.15 -3.45 -0.67
N ARG A 345 -21.02 -3.02 -1.60
CA ARG A 345 -21.81 -1.79 -1.41
C ARG A 345 -22.71 -1.89 -0.18
N HIS A 346 -23.39 -3.03 -0.01
CA HIS A 346 -24.25 -3.30 1.14
C HIS A 346 -23.47 -3.33 2.46
N GLU A 347 -22.29 -3.94 2.49
CA GLU A 347 -21.39 -3.92 3.66
C GLU A 347 -21.00 -2.50 4.06
N LEU A 348 -20.54 -1.69 3.11
CA LEU A 348 -20.17 -0.29 3.36
C LEU A 348 -21.37 0.50 3.90
N LYS A 349 -22.54 0.34 3.26
CA LYS A 349 -23.78 0.99 3.69
C LYS A 349 -24.21 0.57 5.10
N ARG A 350 -24.10 -0.72 5.42
CA ARG A 350 -24.39 -1.23 6.78
C ARG A 350 -23.46 -0.59 7.80
N ARG A 351 -22.15 -0.51 7.53
CA ARG A 351 -21.16 0.13 8.42
C ARG A 351 -21.42 1.63 8.62
N ILE A 352 -21.93 2.32 7.59
CA ILE A 352 -22.38 3.71 7.72
C ILE A 352 -23.58 3.76 8.67
N ARG A 353 -24.59 2.91 8.47
CA ARG A 353 -25.80 2.86 9.29
C ARG A 353 -25.54 2.49 10.75
N ASP A 354 -24.61 1.57 11.00
CA ASP A 354 -24.19 1.14 12.36
C ASP A 354 -23.60 2.31 13.17
N ARG A 355 -23.15 3.37 12.50
CA ARG A 355 -22.62 4.60 13.13
C ARG A 355 -23.65 5.70 13.30
N LEU A 356 -24.83 5.56 12.71
CA LEU A 356 -25.89 6.55 12.86
C LEU A 356 -26.50 6.42 14.24
N GLN A 357 -26.57 7.54 14.95
CA GLN A 357 -27.24 7.63 16.24
C GLN A 357 -28.72 7.94 16.00
N ARG A 358 -29.59 7.20 16.68
CA ARG A 358 -31.01 7.50 16.67
C ARG A 358 -31.25 8.74 17.55
N ILE A 359 -31.84 9.76 16.96
CA ILE A 359 -32.11 11.05 17.58
C ILE A 359 -33.57 11.45 17.37
N SER A 360 -34.13 12.15 18.36
CA SER A 360 -35.36 12.92 18.23
C SER A 360 -34.99 14.40 18.20
N VAL A 361 -35.38 15.10 17.14
CA VAL A 361 -35.05 16.50 16.91
C VAL A 361 -36.33 17.32 16.87
N GLU A 362 -36.39 18.36 17.69
CA GLU A 362 -37.48 19.33 17.68
C GLU A 362 -36.98 20.69 17.23
N PHE A 363 -37.69 21.33 16.31
CA PHE A 363 -37.33 22.63 15.79
C PHE A 363 -38.56 23.39 15.24
N PRO A 364 -38.54 24.74 15.24
CA PRO A 364 -39.59 25.54 14.63
C PRO A 364 -39.75 25.24 13.14
N ALA A 365 -40.98 25.24 12.62
CA ALA A 365 -41.29 24.98 11.21
C ALA A 365 -40.55 25.94 10.24
N ARG A 366 -40.21 27.15 10.69
CA ARG A 366 -39.38 28.11 9.93
C ARG A 366 -37.94 27.64 9.68
N ALA A 367 -37.44 26.66 10.44
CA ALA A 367 -36.08 26.15 10.33
C ALA A 367 -35.96 25.04 9.26
N GLY A 368 -36.43 25.29 8.03
CA GLY A 368 -36.41 24.31 6.93
C GLY A 368 -35.02 23.74 6.60
N ARG A 369 -33.94 24.48 6.90
CA ARG A 369 -32.55 24.02 6.80
C ARG A 369 -32.20 22.86 7.75
N VAL A 370 -32.94 22.67 8.83
CA VAL A 370 -32.76 21.52 9.73
C VAL A 370 -33.37 20.28 9.10
N LEU A 371 -34.58 20.42 8.55
CA LEU A 371 -35.29 19.34 7.90
C LEU A 371 -34.55 18.85 6.64
N SER A 372 -34.08 19.73 5.75
CA SER A 372 -33.33 19.27 4.56
C SER A 372 -32.02 18.59 4.95
N ALA A 373 -31.31 19.08 5.97
CA ALA A 373 -30.11 18.42 6.45
C ALA A 373 -30.36 17.01 7.02
N LEU A 374 -31.52 16.79 7.67
CA LEU A 374 -31.94 15.46 8.14
C LEU A 374 -32.27 14.51 6.99
N TYR A 375 -32.86 14.99 5.89
CA TYR A 375 -33.13 14.19 4.69
C TYR A 375 -31.88 13.94 3.83
N GLU A 376 -30.96 14.90 3.77
CA GLU A 376 -29.74 14.80 2.96
C GLU A 376 -28.65 13.93 3.62
N ARG A 377 -28.55 13.98 4.95
CA ARG A 377 -27.42 13.41 5.70
C ARG A 377 -27.82 12.43 6.80
N GLY A 378 -29.12 12.24 7.01
CA GLY A 378 -29.67 11.31 7.97
C GLY A 378 -30.74 10.41 7.32
N GLU A 379 -31.29 9.52 8.14
CA GLU A 379 -32.39 8.64 7.76
C GLU A 379 -33.60 9.01 8.62
N VAL A 380 -34.56 9.73 8.05
CA VAL A 380 -35.78 10.14 8.74
C VAL A 380 -36.68 8.91 8.92
N LEU A 381 -36.99 8.58 10.18
CA LEU A 381 -37.85 7.44 10.55
C LEU A 381 -39.30 7.86 10.68
N SER A 382 -39.55 9.01 11.32
CA SER A 382 -40.88 9.58 11.46
C SER A 382 -40.82 11.10 11.59
N ARG A 383 -41.92 11.75 11.22
CA ARG A 383 -42.10 13.20 11.34
C ARG A 383 -43.50 13.47 11.88
N SER A 384 -43.59 14.32 12.88
CA SER A 384 -44.84 14.91 13.35
C SER A 384 -44.70 16.42 13.44
N GLN A 385 -45.83 17.12 13.44
CA GLN A 385 -45.86 18.56 13.58
C GLN A 385 -47.01 18.93 14.52
N GLU A 386 -46.68 19.70 15.54
CA GLU A 386 -47.62 20.24 16.51
C GLU A 386 -47.50 21.76 16.51
N GLY A 387 -48.51 22.44 15.97
CA GLY A 387 -48.51 23.89 15.76
C GLY A 387 -47.31 24.35 14.92
N THR A 388 -46.47 25.20 15.51
CA THR A 388 -45.26 25.75 14.87
C THR A 388 -44.01 24.91 15.09
N THR A 389 -44.10 23.78 15.80
CA THR A 389 -42.96 22.94 16.15
C THR A 389 -43.02 21.63 15.36
N VAL A 390 -41.90 21.29 14.72
CA VAL A 390 -41.72 20.03 13.99
C VAL A 390 -40.88 19.11 14.84
N ARG A 391 -41.34 17.88 15.05
CA ARG A 391 -40.57 16.80 15.68
C ARG A 391 -40.21 15.76 14.62
N VAL A 392 -38.94 15.39 14.57
CA VAL A 392 -38.42 14.39 13.63
C VAL A 392 -37.62 13.35 14.40
N VAL A 393 -38.00 12.09 14.28
CA VAL A 393 -37.16 10.97 14.71
C VAL A 393 -36.34 10.53 13.51
N ALA A 394 -35.02 10.55 13.64
CA ALA A 394 -34.09 10.21 12.57
C ALA A 394 -32.88 9.45 13.08
N LYS A 395 -32.19 8.73 12.21
CA LYS A 395 -30.82 8.26 12.46
C LYS A 395 -29.84 9.22 11.80
N ALA A 396 -28.91 9.78 12.56
CA ALA A 396 -28.00 10.81 12.10
C ALA A 396 -26.55 10.49 12.47
N PRO A 397 -25.56 10.83 11.62
CA PRO A 397 -24.16 10.68 11.99
C PRO A 397 -23.79 11.68 13.11
N PRO A 398 -22.84 11.35 13.99
CA PRO A 398 -22.45 12.22 15.12
C PRO A 398 -22.10 13.66 14.73
N ALA A 399 -21.52 13.85 13.53
CA ALA A 399 -21.22 15.18 13.00
C ALA A 399 -22.49 16.01 12.73
N LEU A 400 -23.56 15.39 12.24
CA LEU A 400 -24.85 16.05 12.05
C LEU A 400 -25.50 16.35 13.41
N VAL A 401 -25.44 15.40 14.36
CA VAL A 401 -25.94 15.60 15.73
C VAL A 401 -25.27 16.83 16.39
N GLY A 402 -23.94 16.93 16.31
CA GLY A 402 -23.19 18.08 16.82
C GLY A 402 -23.58 19.40 16.14
N TRP A 403 -23.81 19.38 14.82
CA TRP A 403 -24.25 20.55 14.09
C TRP A 403 -25.70 20.97 14.43
N LEU A 404 -26.59 20.01 14.66
CA LEU A 404 -27.97 20.27 15.08
C LEU A 404 -28.02 20.93 16.46
N ARG A 405 -27.23 20.42 17.41
CA ARG A 405 -27.10 20.99 18.77
C ARG A 405 -26.59 22.43 18.79
N ALA A 406 -25.78 22.82 17.81
CA ALA A 406 -25.22 24.17 17.71
C ALA A 406 -26.24 25.21 17.21
N ARG A 407 -27.46 24.82 16.81
CA ARG A 407 -28.47 25.74 16.28
C ARG A 407 -29.46 26.20 17.34
N ALA A 408 -29.68 27.51 17.39
CA ALA A 408 -30.68 28.12 18.25
C ALA A 408 -32.10 27.59 17.93
N GLY A 409 -32.83 27.20 18.98
CA GLY A 409 -34.19 26.67 18.85
C GLY A 409 -34.28 25.23 18.33
N VAL A 410 -33.17 24.48 18.30
CA VAL A 410 -33.18 23.04 17.96
C VAL A 410 -32.88 22.24 19.23
N SER A 411 -33.82 21.37 19.63
CA SER A 411 -33.62 20.41 20.71
C SER A 411 -33.30 19.03 20.12
N VAL A 412 -32.29 18.34 20.66
CA VAL A 412 -31.86 17.01 20.18
C VAL A 412 -31.74 16.05 21.36
N VAL A 413 -32.57 15.00 21.35
CA VAL A 413 -32.54 13.90 22.34
C VAL A 413 -31.96 12.65 21.69
N GLU A 414 -30.96 12.03 22.30
CA GLU A 414 -30.37 10.75 21.84
C GLU A 414 -31.13 9.56 22.44
N GLY A 415 -31.37 8.51 21.65
CA GLY A 415 -31.85 7.22 22.17
C GLY A 415 -33.37 6.99 22.26
N ALA A 416 -34.19 7.85 21.67
CA ALA A 416 -35.66 7.69 21.60
C ALA A 416 -36.13 6.81 20.44
#